data_AF-A0AAP8KCM4-F1
#
_entry.id   AF-A0AAP8KCM4-F1
#
_cell.length_a   1.000
_cell.length_b   1.000
_cell.length_c   1.000
_cell.angle_alpha   90.00
_cell.angle_beta   90.00
_cell.angle_gamma   90.00
#
_symmetry.space_group_name_H-M   'P 1'
#
loop_
_entity.id
_entity.type
_entity.pdbx_description
1 polymer ?
#
loop_
_entity_poly.entity_id
_entity_poly.type
_entity_poly.pdbx_seq_one_letter_code
_entity_poly.pdbx_strand_id
1 'polypeptide(L)' 'MNEETRPMEVICHGLDCHCNRRREWVKVNGKWHAIEFSVADPNEPPMTEKEKENVAKIIIASMAKE' A
#
# COMPACT_ATOMS: atom_id res chain seq x y z
N MET A 1 -15.30 14.09 11.84
CA MET A 1 -14.10 13.23 11.83
C MET A 1 -13.35 13.57 10.56
N ASN A 2 -12.15 14.15 10.65
CA ASN A 2 -11.28 14.21 9.49
C ASN A 2 -10.80 12.79 9.27
N GLU A 3 -11.38 12.09 8.31
CA GLU A 3 -10.80 10.85 7.80
C GLU A 3 -9.45 11.25 7.21
N GLU A 4 -8.38 11.07 7.97
CA GLU A 4 -7.02 11.21 7.45
C GLU A 4 -6.87 10.19 6.32
N THR A 5 -7.05 10.62 5.08
CA THR A 5 -6.79 9.78 3.91
C THR A 5 -5.37 10.02 3.47
N ARG A 6 -4.60 8.94 3.29
CA ARG A 6 -3.29 9.00 2.65
C ARG A 6 -3.44 8.53 1.20
N PRO A 7 -3.18 9.40 0.21
CA PRO A 7 -3.38 9.04 -1.19
C PRO A 7 -2.38 7.99 -1.66
N MET A 8 -2.72 7.30 -2.76
CA MET A 8 -1.78 6.46 -3.50
C MET A 8 -0.71 7.33 -4.16
N GLU A 9 0.53 6.86 -4.13
CA GLU A 9 1.69 7.54 -4.71
C GLU A 9 2.32 6.64 -5.78
N VAL A 10 2.60 7.19 -6.97
CA VAL A 10 3.42 6.50 -7.99
C VAL A 10 4.89 6.77 -7.68
N ILE A 11 5.67 5.70 -7.52
CA ILE A 11 7.10 5.78 -7.23
C ILE A 11 7.91 5.36 -8.45
N CYS A 12 8.68 6.31 -8.99
CA CYS A 12 9.71 6.03 -9.98
C CYS A 12 11.03 5.78 -9.23
N HIS A 13 11.37 4.51 -9.02
CA HIS A 13 12.76 4.18 -8.70
C HIS A 13 13.50 4.13 -10.04
N GLY A 14 14.65 4.80 -10.16
CA GLY A 14 15.51 4.76 -11.36
C GLY A 14 16.17 3.40 -11.57
N LEU A 15 15.40 2.31 -11.50
CA LEU A 15 15.82 0.94 -11.67
C LEU A 15 15.66 0.55 -13.14
N ASP A 16 16.61 -0.22 -13.65
CA ASP A 16 16.65 -0.70 -15.04
C ASP A 16 15.45 -1.58 -15.41
N CYS A 17 14.73 -2.11 -14.42
CA CYS A 17 13.55 -2.94 -14.66
C CYS A 17 12.35 -2.15 -15.20
N HIS A 18 12.40 -0.81 -15.18
CA HIS A 18 11.30 0.08 -15.59
C HIS A 18 9.94 -0.24 -14.94
N CYS A 19 9.95 -0.97 -13.81
CA CYS A 19 8.72 -1.37 -13.15
C CYS A 19 8.05 -0.14 -12.55
N ASN A 20 6.80 0.08 -12.93
CA ASN A 20 5.95 1.05 -12.30
C ASN A 20 5.69 0.57 -10.86
N ARG A 21 6.08 1.36 -9.87
CA ARG A 21 5.81 1.03 -8.47
C ARG A 21 4.83 2.01 -7.88
N ARG A 22 4.08 1.52 -6.91
CA ARG A 22 3.16 2.31 -6.12
C ARG A 22 3.43 2.15 -4.67
N ARG A 23 3.18 3.22 -3.93
CA ARG A 23 3.02 3.20 -2.49
C ARG A 23 1.57 3.48 -2.16
N GLU A 24 0.99 2.57 -1.39
CA GLU A 24 -0.32 2.76 -0.79
C GLU A 24 -0.24 2.60 0.72
N TRP A 25 -1.20 3.21 1.41
CA TRP A 25 -1.22 3.28 2.86
C TRP A 25 -2.39 2.47 3.41
N VAL A 26 -2.06 1.54 4.30
CA VAL A 26 -3.04 0.68 4.98
C VAL A 26 -3.04 1.00 6.46
N LYS A 27 -4.22 1.19 7.04
CA LYS A 27 -4.36 1.46 8.47
C LYS A 27 -4.46 0.13 9.23
N VAL A 28 -3.50 -0.13 10.11
CA VAL A 28 -3.44 -1.34 10.95
C VAL A 28 -3.32 -0.90 12.41
N ASN A 29 -4.25 -1.35 13.27
CA ASN A 29 -4.27 -0.98 14.69
C ASN A 29 -4.15 0.53 14.96
N GLY A 30 -4.79 1.34 14.11
CA GLY A 30 -4.76 2.80 14.20
C GLY A 30 -3.48 3.47 13.65
N LYS A 31 -2.47 2.71 13.24
CA LYS A 31 -1.24 3.20 12.63
C LYS A 31 -1.26 3.04 11.11
N TRP A 32 -0.64 3.98 10.41
CA TRP A 32 -0.49 3.91 8.95
C TRP A 32 0.75 3.12 8.57
N HIS A 33 0.59 2.12 7.72
CA HIS A 33 1.65 1.31 7.17
C HIS A 33 1.75 1.56 5.67
N ALA A 34 2.93 1.95 5.19
CA ALA A 34 3.21 2.08 3.76
C ALA A 34 3.49 0.71 3.17
N ILE A 35 2.96 0.47 1.97
CA ILE A 35 3.17 -0.76 1.22
C ILE A 35 3.59 -0.37 -0.18
N GLU A 36 4.77 -0.84 -0.56
CA GLU A 36 5.31 -0.62 -1.90
C GLU A 36 5.23 -1.91 -2.71
N PHE A 37 4.65 -1.82 -3.89
CA PHE A 37 4.53 -2.95 -4.79
C PHE A 37 4.63 -2.50 -6.25
N SER A 38 5.00 -3.44 -7.12
CA SER A 38 5.08 -3.20 -8.56
C SER A 38 3.72 -3.43 -9.20
N VAL A 39 3.35 -2.57 -10.15
CA VAL A 39 2.12 -2.64 -10.95
C VAL A 39 2.48 -2.69 -12.43
N ALA A 40 1.56 -3.19 -13.25
CA ALA A 40 1.77 -3.17 -14.69
C ALA A 40 1.65 -1.72 -15.23
N ASP A 41 0.60 -1.01 -14.83
CA ASP A 41 0.38 0.40 -15.19
C ASP A 41 0.31 1.30 -13.93
N PRO A 42 1.06 2.43 -13.88
CA PRO A 42 1.07 3.33 -12.74
C PRO A 42 -0.25 4.09 -12.56
N ASN A 43 -1.20 4.01 -13.50
CA ASN A 43 -2.51 4.69 -13.47
C ASN A 43 -3.73 3.79 -13.21
N GLU A 44 -3.57 2.47 -13.04
CA GLU A 44 -4.61 1.60 -12.44
C GLU A 44 -5.23 2.23 -11.16
N PRO A 45 -6.48 1.93 -10.81
CA PRO A 45 -7.08 2.46 -9.58
C PRO A 45 -6.28 2.03 -8.32
N PRO A 46 -6.34 2.81 -7.22
CA PRO A 46 -5.84 2.38 -5.92
C PRO A 46 -6.55 1.12 -5.42
N MET A 47 -5.97 0.44 -4.43
CA MET A 47 -6.62 -0.69 -3.76
C MET A 47 -8.00 -0.31 -3.22
N THR A 48 -8.95 -1.20 -3.43
CA THR A 48 -10.26 -1.15 -2.77
C THR A 48 -10.12 -1.33 -1.26
N GLU A 49 -11.12 -0.90 -0.50
CA GLU A 49 -11.13 -1.09 0.96
C GLU A 49 -11.03 -2.57 1.36
N LYS A 50 -11.66 -3.47 0.60
CA LYS A 50 -11.56 -4.92 0.83
C LYS A 50 -10.14 -5.45 0.65
N GLU A 51 -9.41 -4.94 -0.35
CA GLU A 51 -8.01 -5.31 -0.57
C GLU A 51 -7.13 -4.78 0.58
N LYS A 52 -7.33 -3.52 1.00
CA LYS A 52 -6.63 -2.96 2.16
C LYS A 52 -6.90 -3.74 3.44
N GLU A 53 -8.12 -4.21 3.67
CA GLU A 53 -8.47 -5.07 4.81
C GLU A 53 -7.72 -6.41 4.77
N ASN A 54 -7.62 -7.04 3.60
CA ASN A 54 -6.88 -8.29 3.45
C ASN A 54 -5.39 -8.09 3.71
N VAL A 55 -4.82 -7.00 3.20
CA VAL A 55 -3.43 -6.66 3.44
C VAL A 55 -3.17 -6.31 4.91
N ALA A 56 -4.10 -5.61 5.57
CA ALA A 56 -4.03 -5.34 7.00
C ALA A 56 -3.95 -6.64 7.82
N LYS A 57 -4.72 -7.68 7.46
CA LYS A 57 -4.66 -9.00 8.12
C LYS A 57 -3.29 -9.65 7.96
N ILE A 58 -2.66 -9.53 6.79
CA ILE A 58 -1.32 -10.06 6.54
C ILE A 58 -0.29 -9.34 7.42
N ILE A 59 -0.36 -8.01 7.52
CA ILE A 59 0.53 -7.21 8.38
C ILE A 59 0.35 -7.57 9.86
N ILE A 60 -0.90 -7.72 10.32
CA ILE A 60 -1.18 -8.15 11.70
C ILE A 60 -0.55 -9.52 11.96
N ALA A 61 -0.73 -10.46 11.04
CA ALA A 61 -0.19 -11.81 11.16
C ALA A 61 1.35 -11.84 11.12
N SER A 62 2.01 -10.91 10.41
CA SER A 62 3.47 -10.80 10.41
C SER A 62 4.00 -10.20 11.71
N MET A 63 3.34 -9.17 12.24
CA MET A 63 3.73 -8.54 13.52
C MET A 63 3.55 -9.46 14.72
N ALA A 64 2.60 -10.40 14.67
CA ALA A 64 2.38 -11.37 15.75
C ALA A 64 3.45 -12.48 15.80
N LYS A 65 4.35 -12.56 14.82
CA LYS A 65 5.46 -13.52 14.76
C LYS A 65 6.79 -12.93 15.25
N GLU A 66 6.82 -11.64 15.59
CA GLU A 66 7.94 -10.95 16.24
C GLU A 66 7.76 -10.93 17.76
#